data_AF-A0A2R6Q3L0-F1
#
_entry.id   AF-A0A2R6Q3L0-F1
#
_cell.length_a   1.000
_cell.length_b   1.000
_cell.length_c   1.000
_cell.angle_alpha   90.00
_cell.angle_beta   90.00
_cell.angle_gamma   90.00
#
_symmetry.space_group_name_H-M   'P 1'
#
loop_
_entity.id
_entity.type
_entity.pdbx_description
1 polymer ?
#
loop_
_entity_poly.entity_id
_entity_poly.type
_entity_poly.pdbx_seq_one_letter_code
_entity_poly.pdbx_strand_id
1 'polypeptide(L)'
;MERKLGSPSEATRLNGPTGHSMLDSMLVLELSYQWFLCSTLEGKVFDVFSTGHISETFVPYMDPTSEWYFRTFMDIGEFGFGNSAVSLVPATDCPGDAVYMDGHTEIGVPAQVITSGETEVNLVVRMVATVGNYDYMFWIGNSKKVSLAEVLEMKVTSYAHNEHISEDVHSTFVAKNTIAVHHDHFLTYYLDLDMDGTGNSFVKSKLKRVRAKDVNANAPRKSYWTVERETVEREAEARTQLELEPSELLVVNPNKRTKLGNQVSYRLVTGQVATSLLSDDDYPQIRASYTKYPLWVTPYSKLERWAGGFYADRSSGDDGLATWSH
;
A
#
# COMPACT_ATOMS: atom_id res chain seq x y z
N MET A 1 22.83 -7.46 13.00
CA MET A 1 23.20 -8.87 12.73
C MET A 1 22.44 -9.24 11.46
N GLU A 2 23.14 -9.27 10.32
CA GLU A 2 22.50 -9.25 9.00
C GLU A 2 21.61 -10.49 8.77
N ARG A 3 20.32 -10.27 8.47
CA ARG A 3 19.39 -11.32 8.04
C ARG A 3 19.53 -11.50 6.53
N LYS A 4 19.43 -12.75 6.05
CA LYS A 4 19.32 -13.06 4.61
C LYS A 4 17.92 -13.56 4.30
N LEU A 5 17.42 -13.22 3.12
CA LEU A 5 16.19 -13.82 2.57
C LEU A 5 16.48 -15.32 2.28
N GLY A 6 15.99 -16.24 3.10
CA GLY A 6 16.47 -17.63 3.05
C GLY A 6 15.64 -18.72 3.73
N SER A 7 14.89 -19.46 2.90
CA SER A 7 14.30 -20.80 3.13
C SER A 7 13.15 -20.92 4.16
N PRO A 8 12.20 -21.88 3.98
CA PRO A 8 10.97 -21.93 4.77
C PRO A 8 11.13 -22.71 6.08
N SER A 9 10.36 -22.30 7.09
CA SER A 9 10.06 -23.13 8.27
C SER A 9 8.62 -23.67 8.17
N GLU A 10 8.37 -24.87 8.70
CA GLU A 10 7.07 -25.53 8.59
C GLU A 10 6.03 -24.91 9.54
N ALA A 11 4.94 -24.38 9.00
CA ALA A 11 3.81 -23.87 9.76
C ALA A 11 2.67 -24.90 9.83
N THR A 12 2.35 -25.36 11.04
CA THR A 12 1.31 -26.37 11.29
C THR A 12 -0.10 -25.83 10.98
N ARG A 13 -0.86 -26.53 10.13
CA ARG A 13 -2.26 -26.21 9.83
C ARG A 13 -3.18 -26.57 11.00
N LEU A 14 -4.13 -25.69 11.31
CA LEU A 14 -5.27 -25.96 12.19
C LEU A 14 -6.55 -26.04 11.34
N ASN A 15 -7.43 -27.01 11.63
CA ASN A 15 -8.68 -27.23 10.90
C ASN A 15 -9.88 -27.05 11.85
N GLY A 16 -10.85 -26.20 11.49
CA GLY A 16 -12.12 -26.02 12.21
C GLY A 16 -13.08 -25.06 11.46
N PRO A 17 -14.42 -25.25 11.46
CA PRO A 17 -15.30 -24.54 10.51
C PRO A 17 -16.47 -23.74 11.12
N THR A 18 -16.56 -22.44 10.81
CA THR A 18 -17.71 -21.50 10.99
C THR A 18 -17.36 -20.18 10.29
N GLY A 19 -18.32 -19.38 9.77
CA GLY A 19 -18.11 -17.92 9.59
C GLY A 19 -18.52 -17.26 8.25
N HIS A 20 -17.54 -16.61 7.60
CA HIS A 20 -17.66 -15.34 6.87
C HIS A 20 -16.72 -15.22 5.63
N SER A 21 -16.81 -16.14 4.66
CA SER A 21 -16.11 -15.95 3.37
C SER A 21 -17.02 -15.27 2.33
N MET A 22 -16.46 -14.41 1.49
CA MET A 22 -17.02 -14.16 0.15
C MET A 22 -16.20 -14.85 -0.94
N LEU A 23 -16.90 -15.40 -1.92
CA LEU A 23 -16.34 -16.02 -3.13
C LEU A 23 -16.86 -15.27 -4.36
N ASP A 24 -15.93 -14.70 -5.12
CA ASP A 24 -16.15 -14.23 -6.49
C ASP A 24 -15.33 -15.12 -7.43
N SER A 25 -15.68 -15.12 -8.72
CA SER A 25 -15.16 -15.93 -9.82
C SER A 25 -13.63 -15.96 -9.99
N MET A 26 -12.89 -15.02 -9.37
CA MET A 26 -11.42 -14.98 -9.33
C MET A 26 -10.82 -14.58 -7.97
N LEU A 27 -11.63 -14.49 -6.89
CA LEU A 27 -11.23 -13.85 -5.63
C LEU A 27 -11.93 -14.49 -4.42
N VAL A 28 -11.14 -14.92 -3.43
CA VAL A 28 -11.60 -15.39 -2.12
C VAL A 28 -11.21 -14.36 -1.07
N LEU A 29 -12.20 -13.82 -0.33
CA LEU A 29 -11.99 -12.83 0.72
C LEU A 29 -12.50 -13.33 2.07
N GLU A 30 -11.63 -13.26 3.08
CA GLU A 30 -11.97 -13.17 4.49
C GLU A 30 -11.80 -11.69 4.92
N LEU A 31 -12.66 -11.19 5.82
CA LEU A 31 -12.80 -9.75 6.09
C LEU A 31 -12.61 -9.44 7.58
N SER A 32 -11.39 -9.12 8.01
CA SER A 32 -11.10 -8.73 9.41
C SER A 32 -9.93 -7.74 9.54
N TYR A 33 -10.05 -6.58 8.88
CA TYR A 33 -8.97 -5.59 8.61
C TYR A 33 -7.78 -6.11 7.78
N GLN A 34 -7.67 -7.44 7.67
CA GLN A 34 -6.73 -8.19 6.86
C GLN A 34 -7.52 -8.88 5.75
N TRP A 35 -6.98 -8.82 4.53
CA TRP A 35 -7.57 -9.40 3.32
C TRP A 35 -6.69 -10.56 2.82
N PHE A 36 -7.30 -11.53 2.15
CA PHE A 36 -6.63 -12.62 1.42
C PHE A 36 -6.94 -12.51 -0.08
N LEU A 37 -6.12 -13.10 -0.96
CA LEU A 37 -6.46 -13.35 -2.37
C LEU A 37 -5.79 -14.62 -2.87
N CYS A 38 -6.63 -15.48 -3.43
CA CYS A 38 -6.25 -16.66 -4.19
C CYS A 38 -6.85 -16.55 -5.60
N SER A 39 -6.08 -16.86 -6.64
CA SER A 39 -6.47 -16.69 -8.05
C SER A 39 -6.68 -18.03 -8.74
N THR A 40 -7.63 -18.11 -9.67
CA THR A 40 -8.00 -19.36 -10.35
C THR A 40 -7.60 -19.40 -11.83
N LEU A 41 -6.79 -20.38 -12.22
CA LEU A 41 -6.37 -20.61 -13.61
C LEU A 41 -6.55 -22.08 -13.99
N GLU A 42 -7.20 -22.35 -15.12
CA GLU A 42 -7.55 -23.72 -15.59
C GLU A 42 -8.27 -24.58 -14.52
N GLY A 43 -9.08 -23.95 -13.65
CA GLY A 43 -9.79 -24.62 -12.56
C GLY A 43 -8.91 -25.03 -11.36
N LYS A 44 -7.65 -24.56 -11.32
CA LYS A 44 -6.77 -24.67 -10.15
C LYS A 44 -6.69 -23.35 -9.42
N VAL A 45 -6.74 -23.45 -8.09
CA VAL A 45 -6.62 -22.37 -7.11
C VAL A 45 -5.14 -22.17 -6.78
N PHE A 46 -4.63 -20.94 -6.85
CA PHE A 46 -3.23 -20.58 -6.63
C PHE A 46 -3.12 -19.35 -5.72
N ASP A 47 -2.34 -19.47 -4.65
CA ASP A 47 -2.12 -18.37 -3.70
C ASP A 47 -1.37 -17.21 -4.36
N VAL A 48 -1.79 -15.97 -4.03
CA VAL A 48 -1.23 -14.72 -4.57
C VAL A 48 -0.82 -13.79 -3.44
N PHE A 49 -1.70 -13.55 -2.47
CA PHE A 49 -1.34 -12.91 -1.22
C PHE A 49 -2.08 -13.52 -0.03
N SER A 50 -1.31 -13.77 1.05
CA SER A 50 -1.79 -14.27 2.33
C SER A 50 -2.47 -13.14 3.10
N THR A 51 -1.79 -12.02 3.36
CA THR A 51 -2.37 -10.92 4.15
C THR A 51 -2.05 -9.57 3.56
N GLY A 52 -3.09 -8.79 3.23
CA GLY A 52 -2.98 -7.37 2.94
C GLY A 52 -3.74 -6.52 3.95
N HIS A 53 -3.18 -5.37 4.34
CA HIS A 53 -3.87 -4.31 5.12
C HIS A 53 -3.18 -2.95 4.92
N ILE A 54 -3.80 -1.86 5.38
CA ILE A 54 -3.08 -0.57 5.52
C ILE A 54 -2.38 -0.62 6.88
N SER A 55 -1.06 -0.53 6.86
CA SER A 55 -0.17 -0.73 8.00
C SER A 55 -0.02 0.51 8.86
N GLU A 56 0.06 1.69 8.22
CA GLU A 56 0.09 2.99 8.90
C GLU A 56 -0.20 4.11 7.88
N THR A 57 -0.65 5.26 8.38
CA THR A 57 -0.74 6.52 7.64
C THR A 57 0.12 7.60 8.28
N PHE A 58 0.53 8.61 7.51
CA PHE A 58 1.27 9.76 8.04
C PHE A 58 0.74 11.06 7.43
N VAL A 59 0.39 12.02 8.29
CA VAL A 59 -0.20 13.30 7.92
C VAL A 59 0.58 14.46 8.56
N PRO A 60 1.73 14.86 7.99
CA PRO A 60 2.54 15.97 8.49
C PRO A 60 2.01 17.33 8.03
N TYR A 61 1.76 18.24 8.96
CA TYR A 61 1.54 19.65 8.67
C TYR A 61 2.85 20.44 8.57
N MET A 62 2.91 21.38 7.62
CA MET A 62 4.13 22.11 7.24
C MET A 62 4.27 23.49 7.91
N ASP A 63 3.44 23.83 8.88
CA ASP A 63 3.53 25.07 9.66
C ASP A 63 4.36 24.84 10.95
N PRO A 64 5.58 25.40 11.05
CA PRO A 64 6.49 25.18 12.18
C PRO A 64 6.19 26.09 13.38
N THR A 65 5.11 26.88 13.36
CA THR A 65 4.74 27.72 14.51
C THR A 65 4.20 26.87 15.67
N SER A 66 4.26 27.42 16.89
CA SER A 66 3.87 26.74 18.13
C SER A 66 2.41 26.21 18.17
N GLU A 67 1.56 26.64 17.24
CA GLU A 67 0.17 26.21 17.09
C GLU A 67 0.01 24.94 16.22
N TRP A 68 1.02 24.60 15.40
CA TRP A 68 0.91 23.56 14.37
C TRP A 68 2.07 22.56 14.32
N TYR A 69 3.28 22.90 14.76
CA TYR A 69 4.49 22.08 14.57
C TYR A 69 4.42 20.62 15.07
N PHE A 70 3.48 20.29 15.96
CA PHE A 70 3.27 18.96 16.52
C PHE A 70 2.26 18.11 15.74
N ARG A 71 1.52 18.70 14.79
CA ARG A 71 0.42 18.05 14.05
C ARG A 71 0.99 17.18 12.94
N THR A 72 1.36 15.96 13.32
CA THR A 72 2.09 15.01 12.47
C THR A 72 1.51 13.62 12.68
N PHE A 73 0.22 13.50 12.35
CA PHE A 73 -0.63 12.40 12.78
C PHE A 73 -0.21 11.06 12.16
N MET A 74 -0.38 10.00 12.95
CA MET A 74 -0.20 8.61 12.53
C MET A 74 -1.52 7.85 12.74
N ASP A 75 -2.51 8.12 11.89
CA ASP A 75 -3.93 7.88 12.20
C ASP A 75 -4.26 6.44 12.62
N ILE A 76 -3.57 5.42 12.10
CA ILE A 76 -3.83 4.02 12.48
C ILE A 76 -3.21 3.70 13.84
N GLY A 77 -1.97 4.12 14.10
CA GLY A 77 -1.29 3.89 15.36
C GLY A 77 -1.72 4.79 16.52
N GLU A 78 -2.28 5.98 16.25
CA GLU A 78 -2.69 6.97 17.26
C GLU A 78 -4.20 6.95 17.57
N PHE A 79 -5.06 6.70 16.58
CA PHE A 79 -6.53 6.70 16.74
C PHE A 79 -7.18 5.37 16.37
N GLY A 80 -6.64 4.69 15.36
CA GLY A 80 -7.08 3.40 14.86
C GLY A 80 -8.27 3.52 13.90
N PHE A 81 -8.01 3.38 12.59
CA PHE A 81 -9.04 3.45 11.54
C PHE A 81 -10.28 2.58 11.78
N GLY A 82 -10.15 1.47 12.52
CA GLY A 82 -11.30 0.63 12.87
C GLY A 82 -12.22 1.22 13.96
N ASN A 83 -11.71 2.08 14.83
CA ASN A 83 -12.51 2.89 15.75
C ASN A 83 -13.16 4.07 15.03
N SER A 84 -12.47 4.61 14.01
CA SER A 84 -12.93 5.68 13.12
C SER A 84 -13.89 5.23 12.03
N ALA A 85 -14.25 3.94 11.96
CA ALA A 85 -15.13 3.40 10.94
C ALA A 85 -16.56 3.96 11.08
N VAL A 86 -17.11 4.51 9.99
CA VAL A 86 -18.47 5.09 9.98
C VAL A 86 -19.48 4.19 9.24
N SER A 87 -20.75 4.27 9.68
CA SER A 87 -21.85 3.56 9.01
C SER A 87 -22.15 4.17 7.65
N LEU A 88 -21.93 3.41 6.58
CA LEU A 88 -22.12 3.82 5.19
C LEU A 88 -23.60 4.17 4.90
N VAL A 89 -23.85 5.33 4.29
CA VAL A 89 -25.18 5.82 3.91
C VAL A 89 -25.63 5.18 2.59
N PRO A 90 -26.73 4.39 2.57
CA PRO A 90 -27.15 3.70 1.35
C PRO A 90 -27.54 4.64 0.22
N ALA A 91 -27.21 4.25 -1.02
CA ALA A 91 -27.37 5.04 -2.25
C ALA A 91 -26.56 6.36 -2.33
N THR A 92 -25.82 6.74 -1.27
CA THR A 92 -24.83 7.82 -1.27
C THR A 92 -23.42 7.23 -1.30
N ASP A 93 -23.04 6.48 -0.26
CA ASP A 93 -21.68 5.97 -0.08
C ASP A 93 -21.47 4.63 -0.80
N CYS A 94 -22.55 3.97 -1.20
CA CYS A 94 -22.57 2.69 -1.91
C CYS A 94 -23.73 2.65 -2.93
N PRO A 95 -23.58 1.92 -4.06
CA PRO A 95 -24.66 1.66 -5.01
C PRO A 95 -25.93 1.05 -4.39
N GLY A 96 -27.07 1.19 -5.08
CA GLY A 96 -28.38 0.72 -4.60
C GLY A 96 -28.55 -0.81 -4.53
N ASP A 97 -27.64 -1.56 -5.16
CA ASP A 97 -27.51 -3.02 -5.15
C ASP A 97 -26.41 -3.54 -4.22
N ALA A 98 -25.73 -2.65 -3.46
CA ALA A 98 -24.69 -3.03 -2.52
C ALA A 98 -25.22 -3.86 -1.34
N VAL A 99 -24.46 -4.91 -0.99
CA VAL A 99 -24.67 -5.69 0.24
C VAL A 99 -23.81 -5.10 1.35
N TYR A 100 -24.44 -4.75 2.47
CA TYR A 100 -23.77 -4.22 3.66
C TYR A 100 -23.42 -5.37 4.61
N MET A 101 -22.32 -5.21 5.35
CA MET A 101 -21.91 -6.12 6.42
C MET A 101 -21.60 -5.28 7.66
N ASP A 102 -22.26 -5.59 8.78
CA ASP A 102 -22.02 -4.91 10.05
C ASP A 102 -20.64 -5.30 10.60
N GLY A 103 -19.80 -4.31 10.91
CA GLY A 103 -18.46 -4.52 11.42
C GLY A 103 -18.47 -4.99 12.89
N HIS A 104 -18.19 -6.27 13.11
CA HIS A 104 -17.90 -6.83 14.44
C HIS A 104 -16.65 -7.73 14.36
N THR A 105 -15.73 -7.61 15.31
CA THR A 105 -14.37 -8.15 15.17
C THR A 105 -14.21 -9.58 15.73
N GLU A 106 -14.50 -10.60 14.93
CA GLU A 106 -13.98 -11.98 15.09
C GLU A 106 -14.05 -12.77 13.74
N ILE A 107 -13.61 -14.04 13.67
CA ILE A 107 -13.03 -14.69 12.45
C ILE A 107 -13.75 -15.99 11.99
N GLY A 108 -13.70 -16.36 10.68
CA GLY A 108 -14.20 -17.65 10.15
C GLY A 108 -14.62 -17.71 8.65
N VAL A 109 -14.76 -18.91 8.04
CA VAL A 109 -14.80 -19.28 6.56
C VAL A 109 -15.42 -20.73 6.34
N PRO A 110 -15.88 -21.29 5.15
CA PRO A 110 -16.35 -20.80 3.81
C PRO A 110 -17.68 -21.40 3.19
N ALA A 111 -18.17 -20.90 2.01
CA ALA A 111 -19.05 -21.59 0.98
C ALA A 111 -19.24 -20.74 -0.33
N GLN A 112 -19.63 -21.17 -1.57
CA GLN A 112 -19.78 -22.46 -2.31
C GLN A 112 -19.31 -22.39 -3.82
N VAL A 113 -20.07 -22.81 -4.88
CA VAL A 113 -19.58 -22.95 -6.32
C VAL A 113 -20.69 -22.80 -7.42
N ILE A 114 -20.40 -22.12 -8.56
CA ILE A 114 -21.17 -22.14 -9.86
C ILE A 114 -20.19 -22.20 -11.07
N THR A 115 -20.66 -22.53 -12.30
CA THR A 115 -19.82 -22.82 -13.49
C THR A 115 -20.25 -22.16 -14.82
N SER A 116 -19.26 -21.66 -15.57
CA SER A 116 -19.30 -21.11 -16.97
C SER A 116 -19.77 -19.64 -17.14
N GLY A 117 -19.22 -18.98 -18.16
CA GLY A 117 -18.74 -17.59 -18.06
C GLY A 117 -19.71 -16.43 -18.33
N GLU A 118 -19.30 -15.24 -17.86
CA GLU A 118 -20.20 -14.13 -17.53
C GLU A 118 -19.66 -12.75 -17.96
N THR A 119 -20.47 -11.71 -17.73
CA THR A 119 -20.04 -10.30 -17.66
C THR A 119 -19.15 -10.05 -16.45
N GLU A 120 -18.23 -9.08 -16.53
CA GLU A 120 -17.37 -8.71 -15.39
C GLU A 120 -18.14 -7.99 -14.27
N VAL A 121 -18.76 -8.76 -13.38
CA VAL A 121 -19.17 -8.28 -12.06
C VAL A 121 -17.89 -8.06 -11.24
N ASN A 122 -17.82 -6.94 -10.53
CA ASN A 122 -16.68 -6.59 -9.70
C ASN A 122 -17.10 -6.61 -8.23
N LEU A 123 -16.64 -7.57 -7.43
CA LEU A 123 -16.72 -7.44 -5.97
C LEU A 123 -15.92 -6.21 -5.51
N VAL A 124 -16.60 -5.22 -4.95
CA VAL A 124 -16.01 -4.02 -4.36
C VAL A 124 -16.27 -4.00 -2.86
N VAL A 125 -15.27 -4.38 -2.07
CA VAL A 125 -15.27 -4.15 -0.62
C VAL A 125 -14.94 -2.69 -0.37
N ARG A 126 -15.78 -1.98 0.40
CA ARG A 126 -15.62 -0.56 0.73
C ARG A 126 -15.66 -0.33 2.24
N MET A 127 -14.83 0.61 2.71
CA MET A 127 -14.83 1.12 4.08
C MET A 127 -14.64 2.64 4.01
N VAL A 128 -15.32 3.38 4.89
CA VAL A 128 -15.01 4.78 5.17
C VAL A 128 -14.56 4.90 6.62
N ALA A 129 -13.45 5.62 6.85
CA ALA A 129 -12.96 5.94 8.18
C ALA A 129 -12.79 7.47 8.31
N THR A 130 -13.39 8.05 9.34
CA THR A 130 -13.38 9.49 9.60
C THR A 130 -12.44 9.82 10.76
N VAL A 131 -11.38 10.57 10.48
CA VAL A 131 -10.37 10.99 11.47
C VAL A 131 -10.37 12.50 11.54
N GLY A 132 -11.05 13.06 12.54
CA GLY A 132 -11.18 14.52 12.72
C GLY A 132 -11.92 15.19 11.56
N ASN A 133 -11.16 15.74 10.63
CA ASN A 133 -11.60 16.49 9.45
C ASN A 133 -11.34 15.74 8.11
N TYR A 134 -10.88 14.49 8.17
CA TYR A 134 -10.59 13.63 7.03
C TYR A 134 -11.58 12.47 6.91
N ASP A 135 -12.11 12.24 5.71
CA ASP A 135 -12.93 11.09 5.35
C ASP A 135 -12.18 10.21 4.34
N TYR A 136 -11.53 9.16 4.83
CA TYR A 136 -10.83 8.21 3.98
C TYR A 136 -11.78 7.13 3.45
N MET A 137 -12.05 7.12 2.14
CA MET A 137 -12.79 6.04 1.48
C MET A 137 -11.84 5.04 0.81
N PHE A 138 -11.72 3.86 1.42
CA PHE A 138 -10.95 2.73 0.91
C PHE A 138 -11.84 1.81 0.08
N TRP A 139 -11.33 1.27 -1.04
CA TRP A 139 -11.97 0.12 -1.67
C TRP A 139 -11.03 -0.86 -2.38
N ILE A 140 -11.44 -2.13 -2.37
CA ILE A 140 -10.74 -3.24 -3.00
C ILE A 140 -11.69 -3.92 -4.00
N GLY A 141 -11.23 -3.96 -5.25
CA GLY A 141 -11.80 -4.67 -6.41
C GLY A 141 -10.72 -4.74 -7.50
N ASN A 142 -11.09 -4.81 -8.79
CA ASN A 142 -10.11 -4.90 -9.91
C ASN A 142 -9.10 -3.74 -9.99
N SER A 143 -9.34 -2.64 -9.27
CA SER A 143 -8.27 -1.72 -8.88
C SER A 143 -8.34 -1.43 -7.38
N LYS A 144 -7.36 -1.90 -6.62
CA LYS A 144 -7.12 -1.51 -5.22
C LYS A 144 -6.87 0.00 -5.18
N LYS A 145 -7.72 0.76 -4.49
CA LYS A 145 -7.72 2.23 -4.53
C LYS A 145 -8.17 2.84 -3.20
N VAL A 146 -7.80 4.09 -3.03
CA VAL A 146 -8.32 4.98 -1.98
C VAL A 146 -8.72 6.28 -2.67
N SER A 147 -9.78 6.91 -2.19
CA SER A 147 -9.96 8.36 -2.34
C SER A 147 -10.04 8.96 -0.95
N LEU A 148 -9.18 9.94 -0.68
CA LEU A 148 -9.38 10.87 0.41
C LEU A 148 -10.46 11.88 -0.01
N ALA A 149 -11.44 12.12 0.86
CA ALA A 149 -12.21 13.35 0.88
C ALA A 149 -11.80 14.13 2.14
N GLU A 150 -11.54 15.42 2.00
CA GLU A 150 -10.96 16.22 3.07
C GLU A 150 -11.71 17.54 3.24
N VAL A 151 -11.85 17.98 4.50
CA VAL A 151 -11.95 19.41 4.81
C VAL A 151 -10.58 19.79 5.36
N LEU A 152 -9.74 20.44 4.53
CA LEU A 152 -8.42 20.94 4.91
C LEU A 152 -8.48 21.65 6.27
N GLU A 153 -7.63 21.30 7.25
CA GLU A 153 -7.66 22.01 8.54
C GLU A 153 -7.15 23.45 8.33
N MET A 154 -7.87 24.41 8.91
CA MET A 154 -7.70 25.84 8.58
C MET A 154 -7.20 26.65 9.77
N LYS A 155 -6.22 27.51 9.50
CA LYS A 155 -5.71 28.50 10.44
C LYS A 155 -6.43 29.85 10.22
N VAL A 156 -6.85 30.49 11.30
CA VAL A 156 -7.43 31.83 11.27
C VAL A 156 -6.30 32.87 11.13
N THR A 157 -6.51 33.88 10.29
CA THR A 157 -5.50 34.92 10.02
C THR A 157 -6.12 36.33 9.95
N SER A 158 -5.29 37.36 10.09
CA SER A 158 -5.67 38.76 9.90
C SER A 158 -5.89 39.14 8.42
N TYR A 159 -5.32 38.39 7.47
CA TYR A 159 -5.40 38.72 6.04
C TYR A 159 -6.85 38.69 5.51
N ALA A 160 -7.24 39.77 4.83
CA ALA A 160 -8.55 39.88 4.16
C ALA A 160 -8.50 39.52 2.67
N HIS A 161 -7.32 39.50 2.06
CA HIS A 161 -7.07 39.20 0.64
C HIS A 161 -5.68 38.58 0.48
N ASN A 162 -5.48 37.74 -0.54
CA ASN A 162 -4.20 37.06 -0.78
C ASN A 162 -3.04 38.04 -1.07
N GLU A 163 -3.33 39.19 -1.68
CA GLU A 163 -2.36 40.27 -1.94
C GLU A 163 -1.79 40.93 -0.67
N HIS A 164 -2.39 40.67 0.50
CA HIS A 164 -1.88 41.17 1.78
C HIS A 164 -0.83 40.23 2.41
N ILE A 165 -0.54 39.09 1.77
CA ILE A 165 0.45 38.12 2.23
C ILE A 165 1.80 38.45 1.58
N SER A 166 2.74 38.93 2.38
CA SER A 166 4.09 39.34 1.96
C SER A 166 5.22 38.44 2.51
N GLU A 167 4.85 37.35 3.16
CA GLU A 167 5.74 36.41 3.84
C GLU A 167 5.29 34.96 3.57
N ASP A 168 6.13 33.98 3.86
CA ASP A 168 5.70 32.59 3.82
C ASP A 168 4.78 32.31 5.02
N VAL A 169 3.60 31.78 4.73
CA VAL A 169 2.56 31.44 5.70
C VAL A 169 2.28 29.93 5.73
N HIS A 170 3.07 29.15 5.00
CA HIS A 170 3.04 27.68 4.94
C HIS A 170 1.66 27.10 4.57
N SER A 171 0.85 27.89 3.84
CA SER A 171 -0.58 27.69 3.67
C SER A 171 -1.12 28.35 2.40
N THR A 172 -2.23 27.83 1.86
CA THR A 172 -3.02 28.49 0.81
C THR A 172 -4.07 29.42 1.42
N PHE A 173 -4.22 30.65 0.92
CA PHE A 173 -5.36 31.51 1.28
C PHE A 173 -6.65 31.02 0.62
N VAL A 174 -7.62 30.56 1.43
CA VAL A 174 -8.85 29.90 0.95
C VAL A 174 -10.12 30.73 1.17
N ALA A 175 -10.15 31.57 2.21
CA ALA A 175 -11.25 32.51 2.45
C ALA A 175 -10.77 33.73 3.23
N LYS A 176 -11.61 34.78 3.28
CA LYS A 176 -11.31 35.98 4.08
C LYS A 176 -11.07 35.59 5.54
N ASN A 177 -9.90 35.97 6.07
CA ASN A 177 -9.42 35.62 7.41
C ASN A 177 -9.11 34.11 7.63
N THR A 178 -8.90 33.33 6.55
CA THR A 178 -8.71 31.88 6.63
C THR A 178 -7.69 31.34 5.62
N ILE A 179 -6.69 30.61 6.11
CA ILE A 179 -5.69 29.89 5.30
C ILE A 179 -5.79 28.38 5.59
N ALA A 180 -5.62 27.54 4.58
CA ALA A 180 -5.53 26.09 4.70
C ALA A 180 -4.05 25.69 4.71
N VAL A 181 -3.59 25.07 5.80
CA VAL A 181 -2.17 24.78 6.01
C VAL A 181 -1.72 23.63 5.11
N HIS A 182 -0.54 23.74 4.51
CA HIS A 182 0.03 22.67 3.68
C HIS A 182 0.30 21.42 4.52
N HIS A 183 -0.08 20.26 3.99
CA HIS A 183 0.17 18.94 4.57
C HIS A 183 0.19 17.85 3.48
N ASP A 184 0.78 16.71 3.80
CA ASP A 184 0.80 15.51 2.94
C ASP A 184 -0.12 14.41 3.51
N HIS A 185 -0.48 13.41 2.71
CA HIS A 185 -1.07 12.14 3.18
C HIS A 185 -0.31 10.94 2.60
N PHE A 186 0.44 10.23 3.44
CA PHE A 186 1.08 8.96 3.08
C PHE A 186 0.28 7.77 3.61
N LEU A 187 0.06 6.76 2.76
CA LEU A 187 -0.64 5.53 3.11
C LEU A 187 0.27 4.32 2.86
N THR A 188 0.68 3.63 3.92
CA THR A 188 1.61 2.50 3.86
C THR A 188 0.86 1.18 3.83
N TYR A 189 1.01 0.40 2.76
CA TYR A 189 0.39 -0.92 2.64
C TYR A 189 1.31 -2.04 3.15
N TYR A 190 0.77 -2.90 4.00
CA TYR A 190 1.33 -4.24 4.23
C TYR A 190 0.76 -5.20 3.19
N LEU A 191 1.63 -5.97 2.53
CA LEU A 191 1.26 -6.98 1.54
C LEU A 191 2.20 -8.18 1.71
N ASP A 192 1.72 -9.22 2.39
CA ASP A 192 2.38 -10.52 2.50
C ASP A 192 2.02 -11.35 1.25
N LEU A 193 3.00 -11.55 0.37
CA LEU A 193 2.82 -12.03 -1.01
C LEU A 193 3.36 -13.45 -1.16
N ASP A 194 2.48 -14.36 -1.58
CA ASP A 194 2.65 -15.80 -1.34
C ASP A 194 2.52 -16.60 -2.66
N MET A 195 3.20 -16.13 -3.71
CA MET A 195 2.94 -16.55 -5.10
C MET A 195 3.13 -18.05 -5.32
N ASP A 196 2.04 -18.80 -5.45
CA ASP A 196 2.04 -20.27 -5.55
C ASP A 196 2.89 -20.92 -4.43
N GLY A 197 2.83 -20.32 -3.23
CA GLY A 197 3.50 -20.71 -1.97
C GLY A 197 4.79 -19.95 -1.64
N THR A 198 5.11 -19.88 -0.33
CA THR A 198 6.12 -19.04 0.36
C THR A 198 7.56 -18.98 -0.19
N GLY A 199 7.94 -19.86 -1.12
CA GLY A 199 9.27 -19.88 -1.74
C GLY A 199 9.46 -18.78 -2.79
N ASN A 200 9.31 -17.52 -2.39
CA ASN A 200 9.26 -16.33 -3.24
C ASN A 200 10.59 -15.54 -3.29
N SER A 201 10.72 -14.61 -4.24
CA SER A 201 11.86 -13.69 -4.40
C SER A 201 11.43 -12.40 -5.08
N PHE A 202 11.99 -11.25 -4.68
CA PHE A 202 11.74 -9.97 -5.33
C PHE A 202 12.74 -9.74 -6.48
N VAL A 203 12.25 -9.29 -7.64
CA VAL A 203 13.05 -9.12 -8.86
C VAL A 203 12.77 -7.77 -9.52
N LYS A 204 13.83 -6.98 -9.71
CA LYS A 204 13.82 -5.73 -10.47
C LYS A 204 14.15 -6.02 -11.94
N SER A 205 13.18 -5.86 -12.82
CA SER A 205 13.32 -6.11 -14.28
C SER A 205 13.52 -4.79 -15.03
N LYS A 206 14.78 -4.38 -15.20
CA LYS A 206 15.20 -3.06 -15.69
C LYS A 206 15.19 -2.98 -17.21
N LEU A 207 14.55 -1.96 -17.77
CA LEU A 207 14.37 -1.79 -19.22
C LEU A 207 15.51 -0.97 -19.83
N LYS A 208 16.61 -1.64 -20.17
CA LYS A 208 17.85 -0.97 -20.62
C LYS A 208 17.90 -0.78 -22.14
N ARG A 209 18.26 0.44 -22.57
CA ARG A 209 18.50 0.79 -23.98
C ARG A 209 19.82 0.20 -24.46
N VAL A 210 19.79 -0.60 -25.52
CA VAL A 210 20.98 -1.22 -26.13
C VAL A 210 21.27 -0.60 -27.50
N ARG A 211 22.54 -0.27 -27.75
CA ARG A 211 23.04 0.13 -29.08
C ARG A 211 23.23 -1.13 -29.93
N ALA A 212 22.63 -1.16 -31.12
CA ALA A 212 22.88 -2.23 -32.07
C ALA A 212 24.32 -2.13 -32.60
N LYS A 213 25.01 -3.27 -32.69
CA LYS A 213 26.40 -3.35 -33.19
C LYS A 213 26.42 -3.40 -34.72
N ASP A 214 25.72 -4.37 -35.29
CA ASP A 214 25.84 -4.77 -36.70
C ASP A 214 24.85 -4.04 -37.61
N VAL A 215 24.76 -2.71 -37.49
CA VAL A 215 23.78 -1.89 -38.23
C VAL A 215 24.08 -1.92 -39.73
N ASN A 216 23.16 -2.52 -40.51
CA ASN A 216 23.30 -2.72 -41.96
C ASN A 216 21.95 -2.62 -42.67
N ALA A 217 21.89 -2.82 -43.99
CA ALA A 217 20.66 -2.70 -44.78
C ALA A 217 19.51 -3.63 -44.31
N ASN A 218 19.84 -4.84 -43.84
CA ASN A 218 18.87 -5.82 -43.31
C ASN A 218 18.57 -5.60 -41.81
N ALA A 219 19.40 -4.81 -41.11
CA ALA A 219 19.22 -4.45 -39.71
C ALA A 219 19.47 -2.95 -39.47
N PRO A 220 18.65 -2.04 -40.04
CA PRO A 220 18.90 -0.59 -40.01
C PRO A 220 18.64 0.06 -38.63
N ARG A 221 18.07 -0.70 -37.68
CA ARG A 221 17.77 -0.27 -36.32
C ARG A 221 19.05 -0.01 -35.52
N LYS A 222 19.39 1.26 -35.30
CA LYS A 222 20.55 1.69 -34.49
C LYS A 222 20.44 1.33 -33.00
N SER A 223 19.25 1.02 -32.49
CA SER A 223 19.01 0.65 -31.09
C SER A 223 17.73 -0.17 -30.89
N TYR A 224 17.70 -0.83 -29.73
CA TYR A 224 16.54 -1.52 -29.15
C TYR A 224 16.57 -1.35 -27.62
N TRP A 225 15.62 -1.95 -26.91
CA TRP A 225 15.66 -2.09 -25.45
C TRP A 225 15.60 -3.58 -25.09
N THR A 226 16.17 -3.94 -23.95
CA THR A 226 16.13 -5.30 -23.39
C THR A 226 15.75 -5.25 -21.92
N VAL A 227 15.34 -6.38 -21.36
CA VAL A 227 15.18 -6.54 -19.91
C VAL A 227 16.48 -7.09 -19.32
N GLU A 228 16.99 -6.44 -18.29
CA GLU A 228 17.99 -7.00 -17.38
C GLU A 228 17.28 -7.32 -16.05
N ARG A 229 17.47 -8.53 -15.50
CA ARG A 229 16.79 -8.97 -14.28
C ARG A 229 17.76 -9.09 -13.13
N GLU A 230 17.46 -8.37 -12.06
CA GLU A 230 18.20 -8.35 -10.80
C GLU A 230 17.30 -8.97 -9.72
N THR A 231 17.66 -10.14 -9.21
CA THR A 231 17.08 -10.66 -7.96
C THR A 231 17.65 -9.84 -6.80
N VAL A 232 16.78 -9.46 -5.86
CA VAL A 232 17.17 -8.68 -4.69
C VAL A 232 17.43 -9.62 -3.52
N GLU A 233 18.63 -9.55 -2.95
CA GLU A 233 19.12 -10.54 -1.96
C GLU A 233 19.05 -10.02 -0.51
N ARG A 234 18.92 -8.70 -0.31
CA ARG A 234 18.90 -8.02 1.00
C ARG A 234 17.86 -6.91 1.10
N GLU A 235 17.41 -6.58 2.30
CA GLU A 235 16.33 -5.61 2.52
C GLU A 235 16.76 -4.18 2.18
N ALA A 236 17.99 -3.79 2.53
CA ALA A 236 18.60 -2.53 2.11
C ALA A 236 18.64 -2.33 0.57
N GLU A 237 18.69 -3.42 -0.22
CA GLU A 237 18.63 -3.40 -1.68
C GLU A 237 17.18 -3.39 -2.21
N ALA A 238 16.22 -3.82 -1.38
CA ALA A 238 14.79 -3.84 -1.69
C ALA A 238 14.11 -2.49 -1.49
N ARG A 239 14.62 -1.65 -0.57
CA ARG A 239 14.28 -0.23 -0.47
C ARG A 239 14.40 0.43 -1.84
N THR A 240 13.29 0.92 -2.38
CA THR A 240 13.22 1.35 -3.78
C THR A 240 12.57 2.71 -3.90
N GLN A 241 13.36 3.71 -4.32
CA GLN A 241 12.81 4.93 -4.90
C GLN A 241 12.28 4.60 -6.29
N LEU A 242 11.02 4.94 -6.54
CA LEU A 242 10.34 4.67 -7.81
C LEU A 242 10.73 5.71 -8.87
N GLU A 243 10.39 5.44 -10.12
CA GLU A 243 10.58 6.30 -11.30
C GLU A 243 12.04 6.67 -11.69
N LEU A 244 13.04 6.47 -10.83
CA LEU A 244 14.47 6.72 -11.13
C LEU A 244 15.00 5.92 -12.32
N GLU A 245 14.58 4.67 -12.47
CA GLU A 245 14.90 3.85 -13.65
C GLU A 245 13.67 3.04 -14.15
N PRO A 246 13.36 3.06 -15.47
CA PRO A 246 12.26 2.28 -16.02
C PRO A 246 12.44 0.78 -15.76
N SER A 247 11.60 0.24 -14.88
CA SER A 247 11.72 -1.12 -14.38
C SER A 247 10.36 -1.72 -14.04
N GLU A 248 10.21 -3.04 -14.22
CA GLU A 248 9.08 -3.79 -13.70
C GLU A 248 9.47 -4.43 -12.36
N LEU A 249 8.61 -4.27 -11.35
CA LEU A 249 8.84 -4.75 -10.00
C LEU A 249 8.03 -6.03 -9.80
N LEU A 250 8.72 -7.17 -9.66
CA LEU A 250 8.10 -8.49 -9.70
C LEU A 250 8.30 -9.21 -8.36
N VAL A 251 7.24 -9.85 -7.86
CA VAL A 251 7.38 -10.94 -6.88
C VAL A 251 7.23 -12.25 -7.64
N VAL A 252 8.25 -13.10 -7.54
CA VAL A 252 8.45 -14.28 -8.39
C VAL A 252 8.60 -15.52 -7.50
N ASN A 253 7.98 -16.64 -7.87
CA ASN A 253 8.33 -17.93 -7.29
C ASN A 253 9.33 -18.66 -8.20
N PRO A 254 10.64 -18.68 -7.87
CA PRO A 254 11.64 -19.30 -8.72
C PRO A 254 11.46 -20.82 -8.90
N ASN A 255 10.73 -21.48 -7.98
CA ASN A 255 10.51 -22.92 -7.93
C ASN A 255 9.33 -23.38 -8.80
N LYS A 256 8.46 -22.46 -9.22
CA LYS A 256 7.21 -22.75 -9.94
C LYS A 256 7.23 -22.13 -11.34
N ARG A 257 6.85 -22.91 -12.35
CA ARG A 257 6.94 -22.51 -13.77
C ARG A 257 5.68 -22.83 -14.55
N THR A 258 5.34 -21.93 -15.46
CA THR A 258 4.34 -22.12 -16.51
C THR A 258 4.71 -23.25 -17.47
N LYS A 259 3.74 -23.73 -18.25
CA LYS A 259 3.94 -24.73 -19.33
C LYS A 259 5.00 -24.33 -20.38
N LEU A 260 5.33 -23.03 -20.47
CA LEU A 260 6.34 -22.47 -21.37
C LEU A 260 7.71 -22.21 -20.69
N GLY A 261 7.89 -22.65 -19.43
CA GLY A 261 9.15 -22.52 -18.69
C GLY A 261 9.38 -21.19 -17.97
N ASN A 262 8.57 -20.16 -18.23
CA ASN A 262 8.60 -18.90 -17.47
C ASN A 262 8.22 -19.14 -16.00
N GLN A 263 8.92 -18.49 -15.06
CA GLN A 263 8.55 -18.49 -13.64
C GLN A 263 7.19 -17.81 -13.43
N VAL A 264 6.42 -18.27 -12.43
CA VAL A 264 5.17 -17.60 -12.04
C VAL A 264 5.49 -16.37 -11.20
N SER A 265 4.75 -15.28 -11.41
CA SER A 265 5.00 -14.00 -10.74
C SER A 265 3.78 -13.08 -10.81
N TYR A 266 3.73 -12.10 -9.91
CA TYR A 266 2.90 -10.90 -10.05
C TYR A 266 3.80 -9.67 -10.24
N ARG A 267 3.31 -8.68 -10.99
CA ARG A 267 3.96 -7.39 -11.19
C ARG A 267 3.25 -6.32 -10.37
N LEU A 268 3.98 -5.64 -9.49
CA LEU A 268 3.50 -4.41 -8.88
C LEU A 268 3.47 -3.31 -9.94
N VAL A 269 2.32 -2.67 -10.10
CA VAL A 269 2.13 -1.48 -10.94
C VAL A 269 1.73 -0.35 -10.01
N THR A 270 2.56 0.68 -9.90
CA THR A 270 2.35 1.83 -9.03
C THR A 270 1.56 2.92 -9.76
N GLY A 271 0.81 3.73 -9.00
CA GLY A 271 0.28 5.01 -9.50
C GLY A 271 1.35 6.09 -9.49
N GLN A 272 0.93 7.35 -9.51
CA GLN A 272 1.80 8.47 -9.12
C GLN A 272 2.23 8.28 -7.66
N VAL A 273 3.48 8.66 -7.38
CA VAL A 273 4.15 8.37 -6.11
C VAL A 273 4.46 9.66 -5.36
N ALA A 274 4.27 9.65 -4.05
CA ALA A 274 4.77 10.69 -3.14
C ALA A 274 5.90 10.11 -2.28
N THR A 275 6.92 10.93 -2.03
CA THR A 275 7.99 10.69 -1.04
C THR A 275 8.02 11.94 -0.15
N SER A 276 8.24 11.76 1.16
CA SER A 276 8.24 12.89 2.10
C SER A 276 9.27 13.97 1.78
N LEU A 277 8.89 15.22 2.06
CA LEU A 277 9.72 16.42 1.88
C LEU A 277 10.34 16.93 3.18
N LEU A 278 10.03 16.30 4.32
CA LEU A 278 10.67 16.59 5.62
C LEU A 278 12.14 16.16 5.62
N SER A 279 12.99 16.80 6.44
CA SER A 279 14.39 16.42 6.55
C SER A 279 14.57 15.10 7.31
N ASP A 280 15.62 14.35 6.96
CA ASP A 280 15.88 13.01 7.50
C ASP A 280 16.07 12.96 9.03
N ASP A 281 16.42 14.10 9.62
CA ASP A 281 16.73 14.36 11.03
C ASP A 281 15.60 15.03 11.82
N ASP A 282 14.48 15.38 11.19
CA ASP A 282 13.32 15.97 11.87
C ASP A 282 12.51 14.90 12.63
N TYR A 283 12.03 15.23 13.83
CA TYR A 283 11.38 14.29 14.75
C TYR A 283 10.19 13.52 14.16
N PRO A 284 9.19 14.15 13.50
CA PRO A 284 8.12 13.42 12.83
C PRO A 284 8.62 12.56 11.67
N GLN A 285 9.68 12.96 10.96
CA GLN A 285 10.26 12.15 9.89
C GLN A 285 11.11 10.98 10.42
N ILE A 286 11.69 11.09 11.62
CA ILE A 286 12.29 9.96 12.33
C ILE A 286 11.20 8.94 12.69
N ARG A 287 10.10 9.38 13.33
CA ARG A 287 8.93 8.53 13.64
C ARG A 287 8.36 7.85 12.40
N ALA A 288 8.12 8.61 11.34
CA ALA A 288 7.56 8.15 10.08
C ALA A 288 8.61 7.70 9.05
N SER A 289 9.76 7.17 9.48
CA SER A 289 10.87 6.80 8.57
C SER A 289 10.51 5.79 7.47
N TYR A 290 9.35 5.12 7.57
CA TYR A 290 8.81 4.28 6.51
C TYR A 290 8.39 5.07 5.24
N THR A 291 8.08 6.37 5.34
CA THR A 291 7.73 7.22 4.17
C THR A 291 8.93 7.63 3.32
N LYS A 292 10.15 7.36 3.78
CA LYS A 292 11.41 7.70 3.09
C LYS A 292 11.60 6.93 1.79
N TYR A 293 10.99 5.75 1.65
CA TYR A 293 10.97 4.96 0.41
C TYR A 293 9.54 4.54 0.07
N PRO A 294 9.07 4.74 -1.18
CA PRO A 294 7.75 4.28 -1.62
C PRO A 294 7.54 2.77 -1.66
N LEU A 295 8.63 1.98 -1.67
CA LEU A 295 8.57 0.51 -1.63
C LEU A 295 9.71 -0.06 -0.77
N TRP A 296 9.32 -1.03 0.06
CA TRP A 296 10.18 -1.85 0.89
C TRP A 296 9.82 -3.33 0.63
N VAL A 297 10.77 -4.25 0.80
CA VAL A 297 10.48 -5.69 0.89
C VAL A 297 11.37 -6.28 1.98
N THR A 298 10.76 -7.02 2.89
CA THR A 298 11.40 -7.62 4.07
C THR A 298 11.13 -9.14 4.08
N PRO A 299 11.87 -9.95 4.86
CA PRO A 299 11.44 -11.30 5.19
C PRO A 299 10.08 -11.25 5.91
N TYR A 300 9.26 -12.29 5.75
CA TYR A 300 8.04 -12.42 6.56
C TYR A 300 8.39 -12.63 8.03
N SER A 301 7.74 -11.86 8.91
CA SER A 301 7.82 -12.01 10.36
C SER A 301 6.47 -11.63 10.98
N LYS A 302 5.91 -12.52 11.81
CA LYS A 302 4.56 -12.36 12.37
C LYS A 302 4.42 -11.13 13.30
N LEU A 303 5.53 -10.61 13.82
CA LEU A 303 5.56 -9.42 14.68
C LEU A 303 5.65 -8.11 13.87
N GLU A 304 6.17 -8.18 12.65
CA GLU A 304 6.57 -7.02 11.84
C GLU A 304 5.38 -6.60 10.94
N ARG A 305 4.32 -6.04 11.57
CA ARG A 305 3.00 -5.76 10.92
C ARG A 305 2.61 -4.28 10.79
N TRP A 306 3.18 -3.42 11.63
CA TRP A 306 2.83 -1.99 11.75
C TRP A 306 4.05 -1.12 11.38
N ALA A 307 3.95 -0.35 10.30
CA ALA A 307 5.11 0.34 9.72
C ALA A 307 5.69 1.41 10.66
N GLY A 308 4.86 2.05 11.48
CA GLY A 308 5.24 3.01 12.52
C GLY A 308 5.56 2.42 13.89
N GLY A 309 5.73 1.09 14.00
CA GLY A 309 5.90 0.37 15.27
C GLY A 309 4.57 0.00 15.93
N PHE A 310 4.63 -0.74 17.05
CA PHE A 310 3.45 -1.20 17.78
C PHE A 310 2.77 -0.10 18.61
N TYR A 311 3.51 0.95 18.98
CA TYR A 311 2.99 2.12 19.70
C TYR A 311 3.42 3.40 18.98
N ALA A 312 2.50 4.06 18.29
CA ALA A 312 2.80 5.27 17.53
C ALA A 312 2.78 6.56 18.38
N ASP A 313 1.82 6.72 19.31
CA ASP A 313 1.77 7.91 20.18
C ASP A 313 3.09 8.10 20.91
N ARG A 314 3.68 9.30 20.75
CA ARG A 314 4.98 9.70 21.35
C ARG A 314 6.14 8.75 21.05
N SER A 315 6.07 7.98 19.96
CA SER A 315 7.16 7.11 19.50
C SER A 315 8.46 7.88 19.24
N SER A 316 9.60 7.19 19.39
CA SER A 316 10.94 7.71 19.08
C SER A 316 11.48 7.24 17.71
N GLY A 317 10.68 6.50 16.93
CA GLY A 317 11.12 5.87 15.67
C GLY A 317 11.98 4.61 15.85
N ASP A 318 12.08 4.10 17.08
CA ASP A 318 12.90 2.95 17.49
C ASP A 318 12.21 1.58 17.31
N ASP A 319 10.95 1.57 16.88
CA ASP A 319 10.19 0.39 16.42
C ASP A 319 9.51 0.71 15.07
N GLY A 320 9.38 -0.29 14.19
CA GLY A 320 8.79 -0.13 12.85
C GLY A 320 9.73 -0.43 11.66
N LEU A 321 9.20 -0.22 10.44
CA LEU A 321 9.72 -0.75 9.17
C LEU A 321 11.13 -0.27 8.79
N ALA A 322 11.45 0.99 9.07
CA ALA A 322 12.78 1.54 8.81
C ALA A 322 13.86 0.96 9.75
N THR A 323 13.43 0.48 10.93
CA THR A 323 14.31 -0.05 11.98
C THR A 323 14.48 -1.56 11.85
N TRP A 324 13.43 -2.32 11.52
CA TRP A 324 13.55 -3.78 11.38
C TRP A 324 14.21 -4.25 10.08
N SER A 325 14.14 -3.47 8.99
CA SER A 325 14.78 -3.80 7.71
C SER A 325 16.21 -3.25 7.63
N HIS A 326 17.20 -4.04 7.18
CA HIS A 326 18.59 -3.58 7.02
C HIS A 326 19.45 -4.34 5.98
#